data_AF-A0A9C9GG80-F1
#
_entry.id   AF-A0A9C9GG80-F1
#
_cell.length_a   1.000
_cell.length_b   1.000
_cell.length_c   1.000
_cell.angle_alpha   90.00
_cell.angle_beta   90.00
_cell.angle_gamma   90.00
#
_symmetry.space_group_name_H-M   'P 1'
#
loop_
_entity.id
_entity.type
_entity.pdbx_description
1 polymer ?
#
loop_
_entity_poly.entity_id
_entity_poly.type
_entity_poly.pdbx_seq_one_letter_code
_entity_poly.pdbx_strand_id
1 'polypeptide(L)'
;VYDRYQFEAMVLNTSKPIVITAIDEPGYSDIIKMCELIAGGEEELKNHPFMTLYAEPISPLQHPNDSARKLMLAAKKGLPVVYTPCIMAGGTVPATLAGAMANGLAESLSGLVLNQVTAEGSPFIMGGVFTVMDMQTTIFAYGAPEFDLMMAALADVHHFLDLPMFGTCGCTDAKVVDEQALIEGAMSILLTAQAGANLNHDVGYIEHGNTASLEYLAICDDMIGMARKIVSGIKVDEESLALDVIDKVGPGGHFLAEEHTMKHFKEETWYPRLFVRQIYENWAADGSKTLFDRANERVIDILENYEPEPLPKDVQQKMKDIIAAAESKLNK
;
A
#
# COMPACT_ATOMS: atom_id res chain seq x y z
N VAL A 1 -18.82 -15.88 -0.18
CA VAL A 1 -19.28 -15.18 1.05
C VAL A 1 -18.14 -14.80 1.98
N TYR A 2 -16.98 -15.48 1.97
CA TYR A 2 -15.85 -15.09 2.83
C TYR A 2 -15.42 -13.62 2.64
N ASP A 3 -15.56 -13.09 1.43
CA ASP A 3 -15.30 -11.70 1.06
C ASP A 3 -16.14 -10.69 1.87
N ARG A 4 -17.39 -11.01 2.22
CA ARG A 4 -18.22 -10.14 3.07
C ARG A 4 -17.79 -10.21 4.53
N TYR A 5 -17.42 -11.38 5.03
CA TYR A 5 -16.85 -11.53 6.37
C TYR A 5 -15.52 -10.80 6.51
N GLN A 6 -14.67 -10.87 5.48
CA GLN A 6 -13.43 -10.10 5.41
C GLN A 6 -13.73 -8.60 5.45
N PHE A 7 -14.67 -8.12 4.64
CA PHE A 7 -15.06 -6.71 4.66
C PHE A 7 -15.62 -6.28 6.01
N GLU A 8 -16.52 -7.07 6.62
CA GLU A 8 -17.05 -6.84 7.97
C GLU A 8 -15.91 -6.71 8.99
N ALA A 9 -14.95 -7.63 8.98
CA ALA A 9 -13.80 -7.59 9.87
C ALA A 9 -12.97 -6.31 9.67
N MET A 10 -12.77 -5.87 8.43
CA MET A 10 -12.02 -4.63 8.16
C MET A 10 -12.74 -3.40 8.73
N VAL A 11 -14.01 -3.18 8.38
CA VAL A 11 -14.75 -1.97 8.81
C VAL A 11 -15.03 -1.92 10.31
N LEU A 12 -15.01 -3.06 11.01
CA LEU A 12 -15.12 -3.11 12.47
C LEU A 12 -13.81 -2.80 13.18
N ASN A 13 -12.66 -2.90 12.51
CA ASN A 13 -11.34 -2.77 13.12
C ASN A 13 -10.55 -1.55 12.62
N THR A 14 -11.04 -0.80 11.62
CA THR A 14 -10.38 0.42 11.15
C THR A 14 -11.38 1.46 10.63
N SER A 15 -11.08 2.73 10.89
CA SER A 15 -11.75 3.89 10.28
C SER A 15 -11.00 4.43 9.06
N LYS A 16 -9.85 3.85 8.72
CA LYS A 16 -9.06 4.21 7.53
C LYS A 16 -9.70 3.67 6.25
N PRO A 17 -9.45 4.28 5.08
CA PRO A 17 -9.90 3.75 3.80
C PRO A 17 -9.40 2.33 3.52
N ILE A 18 -10.19 1.52 2.80
CA ILE A 18 -9.97 0.08 2.63
C ILE A 18 -9.89 -0.29 1.14
N VAL A 19 -8.86 -1.05 0.78
CA VAL A 19 -8.81 -1.77 -0.50
C VAL A 19 -9.45 -3.14 -0.29
N ILE A 20 -10.48 -3.46 -1.05
CA ILE A 20 -11.22 -4.72 -0.90
C ILE A 20 -11.01 -5.64 -2.10
N THR A 21 -11.20 -6.94 -1.89
CA THR A 21 -11.46 -7.87 -2.98
C THR A 21 -12.89 -8.38 -2.88
N ALA A 22 -13.42 -8.88 -3.99
CA ALA A 22 -14.73 -9.51 -4.04
C ALA A 22 -14.65 -10.73 -4.94
N ILE A 23 -15.31 -11.83 -4.56
CA ILE A 23 -15.23 -13.09 -5.30
C ILE A 23 -15.83 -12.91 -6.70
N ASP A 24 -17.04 -12.36 -6.75
CA ASP A 24 -17.85 -12.22 -7.95
C ASP A 24 -18.62 -10.89 -7.95
N GLU A 25 -19.44 -10.64 -8.99
CA GLU A 25 -20.27 -9.43 -9.08
C GLU A 25 -21.34 -9.35 -7.97
N PRO A 26 -22.10 -10.42 -7.63
CA PRO A 26 -22.98 -10.41 -6.45
C PRO A 26 -22.20 -10.13 -5.16
N GLY A 27 -21.00 -10.72 -5.06
CA GLY A 27 -19.86 -10.36 -4.23
C GLY A 27 -19.81 -8.91 -3.84
N TYR A 28 -19.37 -8.20 -4.85
CA TYR A 28 -19.12 -6.80 -4.80
C TYR A 28 -20.40 -6.00 -4.54
N SER A 29 -21.54 -6.42 -5.12
CA SER A 29 -22.83 -5.76 -4.88
C SER A 29 -23.26 -5.78 -3.40
N ASP A 30 -23.05 -6.89 -2.69
CA ASP A 30 -23.38 -6.96 -1.27
C ASP A 30 -22.41 -6.13 -0.42
N ILE A 31 -21.12 -6.11 -0.78
CA ILE A 31 -20.15 -5.23 -0.10
C ILE A 31 -20.48 -3.75 -0.34
N ILE A 32 -20.87 -3.36 -1.56
CA ILE A 32 -21.35 -2.00 -1.85
C ILE A 32 -22.52 -1.64 -0.94
N LYS A 33 -23.51 -2.53 -0.75
CA LYS A 33 -24.64 -2.27 0.18
C LYS A 33 -24.16 -2.08 1.62
N MET A 34 -23.18 -2.86 2.06
CA MET A 34 -22.57 -2.66 3.39
C MET A 34 -21.88 -1.29 3.48
N CYS A 35 -21.21 -0.84 2.41
CA CYS A 35 -20.63 0.50 2.34
C CYS A 35 -21.69 1.62 2.36
N GLU A 36 -22.75 1.47 1.57
CA GLU A 36 -23.87 2.41 1.50
C GLU A 36 -24.54 2.56 2.88
N LEU A 37 -24.67 1.46 3.64
CA LEU A 37 -25.17 1.49 5.01
C LEU A 37 -24.26 2.29 5.97
N ILE A 38 -22.94 2.17 5.82
CA ILE A 38 -21.97 2.90 6.67
C ILE A 38 -21.91 4.38 6.28
N ALA A 39 -21.88 4.69 4.99
CA ALA A 39 -21.80 6.05 4.48
C ALA A 39 -23.10 6.86 4.70
N GLY A 40 -24.23 6.18 4.89
CA GLY A 40 -25.55 6.82 5.03
C GLY A 40 -26.33 6.94 3.72
N GLY A 41 -25.88 6.25 2.66
CA GLY A 41 -26.58 6.15 1.38
C GLY A 41 -25.64 5.98 0.19
N GLU A 42 -26.24 5.72 -0.98
CA GLU A 42 -25.52 5.59 -2.26
C GLU A 42 -24.84 6.90 -2.68
N GLU A 43 -25.55 8.03 -2.60
CA GLU A 43 -24.99 9.34 -2.97
C GLU A 43 -23.85 9.76 -2.04
N GLU A 44 -23.97 9.51 -0.73
CA GLU A 44 -22.90 9.80 0.23
C GLU A 44 -21.66 8.95 -0.05
N LEU A 45 -21.83 7.65 -0.31
CA LEU A 45 -20.72 6.77 -0.65
C LEU A 45 -20.03 7.20 -1.96
N LYS A 46 -20.80 7.62 -2.96
CA LYS A 46 -20.27 8.08 -4.24
C LYS A 46 -19.48 9.39 -4.12
N ASN A 47 -19.95 10.33 -3.30
CA ASN A 47 -19.27 11.61 -3.08
C ASN A 47 -18.05 11.48 -2.15
N HIS A 48 -18.10 10.53 -1.22
CA HIS A 48 -17.07 10.30 -0.21
C HIS A 48 -16.70 8.81 -0.09
N PRO A 49 -16.10 8.22 -1.13
CA PRO A 49 -15.74 6.80 -1.11
C PRO A 49 -14.63 6.56 -0.09
N PHE A 50 -14.88 5.68 0.88
CA PHE A 50 -13.88 5.21 1.84
C PHE A 50 -13.27 3.86 1.43
N MET A 51 -13.61 3.36 0.25
CA MET A 51 -13.18 2.05 -0.23
C MET A 51 -12.88 2.08 -1.72
N THR A 52 -12.03 1.16 -2.16
CA THR A 52 -11.81 0.87 -3.59
C THR A 52 -11.80 -0.64 -3.81
N LEU A 53 -12.30 -1.06 -4.96
CA LEU A 53 -12.19 -2.46 -5.38
C LEU A 53 -10.82 -2.72 -5.99
N TYR A 54 -10.15 -3.79 -5.56
CA TYR A 54 -9.04 -4.41 -6.28
C TYR A 54 -9.57 -5.47 -7.25
N ALA A 55 -9.32 -5.27 -8.55
CA ALA A 55 -9.64 -6.19 -9.62
C ALA A 55 -8.50 -6.24 -10.64
N GLU A 56 -8.47 -7.30 -11.44
CA GLU A 56 -7.31 -7.58 -12.29
C GLU A 56 -7.75 -8.10 -13.66
N PRO A 57 -7.03 -7.75 -14.75
CA PRO A 57 -6.96 -8.57 -15.93
C PRO A 57 -6.13 -9.85 -15.64
N ILE A 58 -6.20 -10.83 -16.55
CA ILE A 58 -5.31 -11.99 -16.54
C ILE A 58 -4.32 -11.82 -17.68
N SER A 59 -3.04 -11.77 -17.34
CA SER A 59 -2.00 -11.69 -18.35
C SER A 59 -1.75 -13.07 -18.99
N PRO A 60 -1.54 -13.12 -20.33
CA PRO A 60 -1.53 -12.00 -21.25
C PRO A 60 -2.94 -11.65 -21.81
N LEU A 61 -3.26 -10.36 -21.80
CA LEU A 61 -4.29 -9.68 -22.61
C LEU A 61 -5.72 -10.21 -22.45
N GLN A 62 -6.12 -10.63 -21.25
CA GLN A 62 -7.48 -11.10 -20.97
C GLN A 62 -8.17 -10.30 -19.89
N HIS A 63 -9.44 -9.96 -20.12
CA HIS A 63 -10.34 -9.45 -19.09
C HIS A 63 -11.28 -10.58 -18.66
N PRO A 64 -11.08 -11.21 -17.49
CA PRO A 64 -12.00 -12.22 -16.98
C PRO A 64 -13.41 -11.64 -16.83
N ASN A 65 -14.44 -12.43 -17.13
CA ASN A 65 -15.82 -11.97 -17.03
C ASN A 65 -16.16 -11.39 -15.66
N ASP A 66 -15.70 -12.03 -14.57
CA ASP A 66 -15.99 -11.56 -13.21
C ASP A 66 -15.27 -10.25 -12.89
N SER A 67 -13.99 -10.12 -13.27
CA SER A 67 -13.25 -8.87 -13.10
C SER A 67 -13.85 -7.72 -13.93
N ALA A 68 -14.17 -7.98 -15.19
CA ALA A 68 -14.79 -7.00 -16.09
C ALA A 68 -16.16 -6.55 -15.58
N ARG A 69 -16.99 -7.48 -15.10
CA ARG A 69 -18.30 -7.17 -14.53
C ARG A 69 -18.21 -6.33 -13.26
N LYS A 70 -17.30 -6.67 -12.35
CA LYS A 70 -17.05 -5.86 -11.15
C LYS A 70 -16.54 -4.46 -11.51
N LEU A 71 -15.63 -4.35 -12.48
CA LEU A 71 -15.14 -3.07 -13.00
C LEU A 71 -16.28 -2.20 -13.57
N MET A 72 -17.16 -2.81 -14.37
CA MET A 72 -18.34 -2.12 -14.91
C MET A 72 -19.35 -1.74 -13.82
N LEU A 73 -19.52 -2.57 -12.79
CA LEU A 73 -20.39 -2.26 -11.66
C LEU A 73 -19.86 -1.07 -10.85
N ALA A 74 -18.55 -1.04 -10.57
CA ALA A 74 -17.90 0.09 -9.91
C ALA A 74 -18.12 1.38 -10.71
N ALA A 75 -17.94 1.32 -12.03
CA ALA A 75 -18.16 2.45 -12.93
C ALA A 75 -19.60 2.98 -12.87
N LYS A 76 -20.60 2.09 -12.95
CA LYS A 76 -22.02 2.47 -12.86
C LYS A 76 -22.38 3.12 -11.51
N LYS A 77 -21.70 2.71 -10.44
CA LYS A 77 -21.88 3.26 -9.09
C LYS A 77 -21.02 4.51 -8.83
N GLY A 78 -20.12 4.87 -9.75
CA GLY A 78 -19.19 5.98 -9.58
C GLY A 78 -18.16 5.73 -8.47
N LEU A 79 -17.83 4.47 -8.18
CA LEU A 79 -16.88 4.08 -7.14
C LEU A 79 -15.48 3.88 -7.72
N PRO A 80 -14.42 4.20 -6.97
CA PRO A 80 -13.06 3.95 -7.42
C PRO A 80 -12.76 2.45 -7.50
N VAL A 81 -11.95 2.12 -8.50
CA VAL A 81 -11.51 0.76 -8.79
C VAL A 81 -10.05 0.78 -9.18
N VAL A 82 -9.27 -0.06 -8.51
CA VAL A 82 -7.94 -0.46 -8.92
C VAL A 82 -8.09 -1.58 -9.94
N TYR A 83 -7.58 -1.37 -11.15
CA TYR A 83 -7.55 -2.39 -12.18
C TYR A 83 -6.12 -2.61 -12.64
N THR A 84 -5.47 -3.64 -12.10
CA THR A 84 -4.02 -3.78 -12.13
C THR A 84 -3.59 -5.12 -12.73
N PRO A 85 -2.75 -5.13 -13.79
CA PRO A 85 -2.14 -6.35 -14.30
C PRO A 85 -1.04 -6.85 -13.36
N CYS A 86 -0.93 -8.17 -13.26
CA CYS A 86 0.16 -8.86 -12.59
C CYS A 86 0.97 -9.64 -13.64
N ILE A 87 2.01 -8.99 -14.18
CA ILE A 87 2.80 -9.55 -15.29
C ILE A 87 4.11 -10.12 -14.78
N MET A 88 4.55 -11.19 -15.43
CA MET A 88 5.79 -11.87 -15.12
C MET A 88 6.59 -12.00 -16.42
N ALA A 89 7.57 -11.13 -16.62
CA ALA A 89 8.43 -11.14 -17.80
C ALA A 89 9.16 -12.48 -17.93
N GLY A 90 8.98 -13.16 -19.07
CA GLY A 90 9.49 -14.50 -19.32
C GLY A 90 8.55 -15.63 -18.89
N GLY A 91 7.49 -15.30 -18.14
CA GLY A 91 6.43 -16.22 -17.73
C GLY A 91 5.12 -15.98 -18.47
N THR A 92 4.37 -14.95 -18.06
CA THR A 92 3.05 -14.60 -18.62
C THR A 92 3.15 -13.62 -19.79
N VAL A 93 4.28 -12.91 -19.93
CA VAL A 93 4.53 -11.90 -20.97
C VAL A 93 5.97 -12.03 -21.52
N PRO A 94 6.33 -11.37 -22.64
CA PRO A 94 7.68 -11.47 -23.21
C PRO A 94 8.80 -11.15 -22.20
N ALA A 95 9.94 -11.82 -22.32
CA ALA A 95 11.06 -11.72 -21.37
C ALA A 95 11.78 -10.36 -21.35
N THR A 96 11.67 -9.58 -22.42
CA THR A 96 12.30 -8.25 -22.48
C THR A 96 11.46 -7.23 -21.72
N LEU A 97 12.06 -6.44 -20.83
CA LEU A 97 11.36 -5.48 -19.98
C LEU A 97 10.46 -4.51 -20.77
N ALA A 98 10.93 -3.98 -21.90
CA ALA A 98 10.12 -3.09 -22.75
C ALA A 98 8.89 -3.80 -23.33
N GLY A 99 9.03 -5.07 -23.74
CA GLY A 99 7.92 -5.89 -24.24
C GLY A 99 6.92 -6.25 -23.13
N ALA A 100 7.41 -6.54 -21.92
CA ALA A 100 6.60 -6.77 -20.74
C ALA A 100 5.80 -5.50 -20.37
N MET A 101 6.46 -4.33 -20.30
CA MET A 101 5.82 -3.04 -20.08
C MET A 101 4.73 -2.76 -21.10
N ALA A 102 5.02 -2.92 -22.41
CA ALA A 102 4.03 -2.69 -23.46
C ALA A 102 2.80 -3.59 -23.31
N ASN A 103 2.99 -4.86 -22.94
CA ASN A 103 1.88 -5.78 -22.70
C ASN A 103 1.06 -5.38 -21.47
N GLY A 104 1.71 -5.17 -20.31
CA GLY A 104 1.01 -4.78 -19.08
C GLY A 104 0.26 -3.45 -19.23
N LEU A 105 0.88 -2.45 -19.87
CA LEU A 105 0.22 -1.19 -20.18
C LEU A 105 -1.00 -1.37 -21.09
N ALA A 106 -0.92 -2.26 -22.09
CA ALA A 106 -2.07 -2.55 -22.94
C ALA A 106 -3.25 -3.13 -22.13
N GLU A 107 -2.99 -4.01 -21.17
CA GLU A 107 -4.01 -4.58 -20.27
C GLU A 107 -4.66 -3.54 -19.36
N SER A 108 -3.84 -2.65 -18.77
CA SER A 108 -4.33 -1.54 -17.94
C SER A 108 -5.18 -0.55 -18.75
N LEU A 109 -4.68 -0.14 -19.92
CA LEU A 109 -5.34 0.86 -20.77
C LEU A 109 -6.63 0.31 -21.39
N SER A 110 -6.68 -0.97 -21.77
CA SER A 110 -7.93 -1.58 -22.23
C SER A 110 -8.97 -1.68 -21.10
N GLY A 111 -8.53 -1.93 -19.87
CA GLY A 111 -9.38 -1.84 -18.66
C GLY A 111 -9.93 -0.43 -18.43
N LEU A 112 -9.09 0.59 -18.57
CA LEU A 112 -9.51 2.00 -18.48
C LEU A 112 -10.59 2.32 -19.53
N VAL A 113 -10.40 1.91 -20.78
CA VAL A 113 -11.41 2.12 -21.85
C VAL A 113 -12.73 1.44 -21.48
N LEU A 114 -12.70 0.21 -20.97
CA LEU A 114 -13.91 -0.49 -20.53
C LEU A 114 -14.63 0.25 -19.39
N ASN A 115 -13.88 0.79 -18.43
CA ASN A 115 -14.42 1.60 -17.34
C ASN A 115 -15.09 2.89 -17.85
N GLN A 116 -14.40 3.67 -18.68
CA GLN A 116 -14.87 4.96 -19.17
C GLN A 116 -16.03 4.84 -20.18
N VAL A 117 -16.05 3.78 -21.01
CA VAL A 117 -17.20 3.50 -21.90
C VAL A 117 -18.44 3.06 -21.09
N THR A 118 -18.24 2.48 -19.91
CA THR A 118 -19.37 2.08 -19.04
C THR A 118 -19.99 3.29 -18.36
N ALA A 119 -19.16 4.19 -17.83
CA ALA A 119 -19.59 5.47 -17.27
C ALA A 119 -18.47 6.50 -17.39
N GLU A 120 -18.69 7.51 -18.22
CA GLU A 120 -17.72 8.59 -18.44
C GLU A 120 -17.41 9.33 -17.14
N GLY A 121 -16.13 9.52 -16.83
CA GLY A 121 -15.67 10.18 -15.62
C GLY A 121 -15.69 9.29 -14.37
N SER A 122 -15.96 7.98 -14.51
CA SER A 122 -15.80 7.04 -13.40
C SER A 122 -14.37 7.09 -12.83
N PRO A 123 -14.18 7.08 -11.51
CA PRO A 123 -12.84 7.03 -10.94
C PRO A 123 -12.15 5.70 -11.27
N PHE A 124 -10.89 5.76 -11.66
CA PHE A 124 -10.07 4.61 -12.04
C PHE A 124 -8.65 4.80 -11.51
N ILE A 125 -8.12 3.76 -10.87
CA ILE A 125 -6.75 3.71 -10.41
C ILE A 125 -6.04 2.67 -11.25
N MET A 126 -5.09 3.13 -12.06
CA MET A 126 -4.27 2.26 -12.86
C MET A 126 -3.17 1.71 -11.96
N GLY A 127 -2.73 0.48 -12.18
CA GLY A 127 -1.71 -0.15 -11.35
C GLY A 127 -0.85 -1.12 -12.14
N GLY A 128 0.06 -1.76 -11.42
CA GLY A 128 0.74 -2.95 -11.91
C GLY A 128 1.56 -3.60 -10.81
N VAL A 129 1.62 -4.92 -10.83
CA VAL A 129 2.71 -5.68 -10.19
C VAL A 129 3.51 -6.30 -11.31
N PHE A 130 4.53 -5.58 -11.76
CA PHE A 130 5.30 -5.96 -12.95
C PHE A 130 6.68 -6.41 -12.49
N THR A 131 6.97 -7.69 -12.70
CA THR A 131 8.27 -8.26 -12.37
C THR A 131 8.72 -9.29 -13.40
N VAL A 132 9.81 -9.98 -13.11
CA VAL A 132 10.39 -11.09 -13.86
C VAL A 132 10.02 -12.43 -13.24
N MET A 133 9.97 -13.46 -14.07
CA MET A 133 10.03 -14.84 -13.60
C MET A 133 11.50 -15.13 -13.27
N ASP A 134 11.80 -15.54 -12.04
CA ASP A 134 13.13 -16.10 -11.77
C ASP A 134 13.24 -17.45 -12.50
N MET A 135 14.10 -17.53 -13.51
CA MET A 135 14.16 -18.72 -14.38
C MET A 135 14.72 -19.96 -13.67
N GLN A 136 15.42 -19.80 -12.55
CA GLN A 136 16.01 -20.90 -11.80
C GLN A 136 15.00 -21.55 -10.86
N THR A 137 14.16 -20.74 -10.22
CA THR A 137 13.23 -21.14 -9.16
C THR A 137 11.77 -21.07 -9.59
N THR A 138 11.49 -20.48 -10.74
CA THR A 138 10.16 -20.29 -11.35
C THR A 138 9.20 -19.43 -10.51
N ILE A 139 9.74 -18.66 -9.56
CA ILE A 139 8.93 -17.78 -8.70
C ILE A 139 8.64 -16.44 -9.38
N PHE A 140 7.60 -15.77 -8.89
CA PHE A 140 7.34 -14.36 -9.10
C PHE A 140 8.27 -13.56 -8.18
N ALA A 141 9.33 -12.95 -8.72
CA ALA A 141 10.38 -12.36 -7.88
C ALA A 141 10.02 -10.93 -7.44
N TYR A 142 9.65 -10.73 -6.18
CA TYR A 142 9.40 -9.39 -5.64
C TYR A 142 10.69 -8.63 -5.32
N GLY A 143 11.74 -9.35 -4.92
CA GLY A 143 13.04 -8.80 -4.54
C GLY A 143 13.96 -8.48 -5.72
N ALA A 144 13.49 -8.69 -6.95
CA ALA A 144 14.28 -8.46 -8.16
C ALA A 144 14.44 -6.95 -8.42
N PRO A 145 15.62 -6.46 -8.82
CA PRO A 145 15.80 -5.05 -9.19
C PRO A 145 14.95 -4.65 -10.41
N GLU A 146 14.61 -5.60 -11.29
CA GLU A 146 13.69 -5.38 -12.41
C GLU A 146 12.29 -4.99 -11.95
N PHE A 147 11.83 -5.48 -10.79
CA PHE A 147 10.55 -5.08 -10.21
C PHE A 147 10.56 -3.58 -9.90
N ASP A 148 11.53 -3.10 -9.12
CA ASP A 148 11.64 -1.69 -8.76
C ASP A 148 11.80 -0.78 -10.01
N LEU A 149 12.60 -1.23 -10.99
CA LEU A 149 12.80 -0.51 -12.24
C LEU A 149 11.50 -0.40 -13.06
N MET A 150 10.76 -1.49 -13.18
CA MET A 150 9.47 -1.51 -13.90
C MET A 150 8.40 -0.72 -13.16
N MET A 151 8.38 -0.74 -11.83
CA MET A 151 7.49 0.10 -11.01
C MET A 151 7.79 1.59 -11.18
N ALA A 152 9.05 2.00 -11.19
CA ALA A 152 9.42 3.39 -11.48
C ALA A 152 9.01 3.81 -12.90
N ALA A 153 9.30 2.98 -13.91
CA ALA A 153 8.88 3.25 -15.29
C ALA A 153 7.35 3.28 -15.44
N LEU A 154 6.65 2.46 -14.68
CA LEU A 154 5.19 2.46 -14.64
C LEU A 154 4.69 3.79 -14.06
N ALA A 155 5.27 4.28 -12.97
CA ALA A 155 4.93 5.58 -12.39
C ALA A 155 5.11 6.74 -13.36
N ASP A 156 6.20 6.77 -14.14
CA ASP A 156 6.43 7.79 -15.18
C ASP A 156 5.29 7.81 -16.22
N VAL A 157 4.81 6.63 -16.63
CA VAL A 157 3.67 6.52 -17.55
C VAL A 157 2.37 7.02 -16.91
N HIS A 158 2.16 6.75 -15.62
CA HIS A 158 0.97 7.21 -14.91
C HIS A 158 0.95 8.73 -14.75
N HIS A 159 2.10 9.34 -14.44
CA HIS A 159 2.25 10.80 -14.40
C HIS A 159 2.03 11.42 -15.77
N PHE A 160 2.52 10.78 -16.84
CA PHE A 160 2.26 11.23 -18.21
C PHE A 160 0.78 11.18 -18.59
N LEU A 161 0.05 10.16 -18.12
CA LEU A 161 -1.37 9.97 -18.39
C LEU A 161 -2.29 10.76 -17.44
N ASP A 162 -1.74 11.40 -16.40
CA ASP A 162 -2.47 12.07 -15.32
C ASP A 162 -3.48 11.13 -14.63
N LEU A 163 -3.04 9.90 -14.33
CA LEU A 163 -3.82 8.89 -13.64
C LEU A 163 -3.16 8.48 -12.31
N PRO A 164 -3.94 8.23 -11.25
CA PRO A 164 -3.38 7.73 -10.01
C PRO A 164 -2.85 6.31 -10.19
N MET A 165 -1.68 6.05 -9.59
CA MET A 165 -1.00 4.76 -9.61
C MET A 165 -1.25 3.97 -8.33
N PHE A 166 -1.66 2.72 -8.50
CA PHE A 166 -1.57 1.67 -7.50
C PHE A 166 -0.16 1.06 -7.55
N GLY A 167 0.71 1.53 -6.65
CA GLY A 167 2.10 1.11 -6.57
C GLY A 167 2.30 -0.09 -5.66
N THR A 168 3.47 -0.68 -5.70
CA THR A 168 3.82 -1.88 -4.92
C THR A 168 5.17 -1.66 -4.27
N CYS A 169 5.32 -1.99 -2.98
CA CYS A 169 6.59 -1.87 -2.26
C CYS A 169 6.54 -2.62 -0.92
N GLY A 170 7.70 -2.80 -0.29
CA GLY A 170 7.77 -3.35 1.07
C GLY A 170 7.42 -4.84 1.13
N CYS A 171 7.55 -5.52 0.00
CA CYS A 171 7.45 -6.96 -0.18
C CYS A 171 8.85 -7.55 -0.40
N THR A 172 9.03 -8.84 -0.10
CA THR A 172 10.34 -9.51 -0.22
C THR A 172 10.21 -10.98 -0.61
N ASP A 173 11.25 -11.50 -1.26
CA ASP A 173 11.40 -12.93 -1.56
C ASP A 173 12.01 -13.71 -0.38
N ALA A 174 12.44 -13.04 0.68
CA ALA A 174 12.96 -13.65 1.90
C ALA A 174 11.88 -14.51 2.59
N LYS A 175 12.30 -15.61 3.20
CA LYS A 175 11.38 -16.55 3.90
C LYS A 175 11.20 -16.19 5.38
N VAL A 176 12.08 -15.34 5.90
CA VAL A 176 12.14 -14.86 7.27
C VAL A 176 12.52 -13.38 7.26
N VAL A 177 12.30 -12.68 8.37
CA VAL A 177 12.66 -11.27 8.51
C VAL A 177 14.14 -11.14 8.85
N ASP A 178 14.99 -11.27 7.83
CA ASP A 178 16.45 -11.18 7.90
C ASP A 178 16.98 -9.98 7.11
N GLU A 179 18.30 -9.91 6.92
CA GLU A 179 18.94 -8.84 6.16
C GLU A 179 18.46 -8.76 4.70
N GLN A 180 18.09 -9.88 4.08
CA GLN A 180 17.53 -9.89 2.72
C GLN A 180 16.19 -9.14 2.71
N ALA A 181 15.29 -9.48 3.64
CA ALA A 181 14.01 -8.79 3.78
C ALA A 181 14.17 -7.28 3.95
N LEU A 182 15.15 -6.86 4.77
CA LEU A 182 15.38 -5.44 5.01
C LEU A 182 15.96 -4.70 3.81
N ILE A 183 16.87 -5.33 3.04
CA ILE A 183 17.47 -4.71 1.85
C ILE A 183 16.41 -4.54 0.75
N GLU A 184 15.68 -5.61 0.43
CA GLU A 184 14.63 -5.58 -0.60
C GLU A 184 13.48 -4.63 -0.23
N GLY A 185 13.03 -4.68 1.03
CA GLY A 185 12.00 -3.78 1.55
C GLY A 185 12.40 -2.31 1.53
N ALA A 186 13.59 -1.98 2.04
CA ALA A 186 14.05 -0.60 2.10
C ALA A 186 14.27 0.01 0.71
N MET A 187 14.83 -0.77 -0.23
CA MET A 187 15.01 -0.33 -1.61
C MET A 187 13.67 -0.07 -2.30
N SER A 188 12.75 -1.04 -2.27
CA SER A 188 11.45 -0.91 -2.94
C SER A 188 10.61 0.23 -2.35
N ILE A 189 10.54 0.37 -1.03
CA ILE A 189 9.80 1.47 -0.37
C ILE A 189 10.37 2.84 -0.77
N LEU A 190 11.70 2.99 -0.77
CA LEU A 190 12.33 4.26 -1.12
C LEU A 190 12.17 4.60 -2.60
N LEU A 191 12.34 3.63 -3.50
CA LEU A 191 12.21 3.83 -4.94
C LEU A 191 10.76 4.14 -5.32
N THR A 192 9.78 3.40 -4.78
CA THR A 192 8.36 3.68 -5.01
C THR A 192 7.95 5.05 -4.49
N ALA A 193 8.48 5.49 -3.33
CA ALA A 193 8.24 6.83 -2.83
C ALA A 193 8.83 7.93 -3.73
N GLN A 194 10.05 7.73 -4.25
CA GLN A 194 10.68 8.67 -5.18
C GLN A 194 9.99 8.71 -6.55
N ALA A 195 9.50 7.56 -7.02
CA ALA A 195 8.74 7.44 -8.25
C ALA A 195 7.36 8.11 -8.18
N GLY A 196 6.89 8.49 -6.98
CA GLY A 196 5.64 9.25 -6.81
C GLY A 196 4.38 8.41 -7.06
N ALA A 197 4.40 7.13 -6.70
CA ALA A 197 3.18 6.30 -6.69
C ALA A 197 2.20 6.75 -5.60
N ASN A 198 0.89 6.61 -5.86
CA ASN A 198 -0.16 7.25 -5.05
C ASN A 198 -0.73 6.34 -3.96
N LEU A 199 -1.01 5.09 -4.28
CA LEU A 199 -1.63 4.11 -3.38
C LEU A 199 -0.80 2.83 -3.38
N ASN A 200 0.05 2.64 -2.37
CA ASN A 200 1.02 1.56 -2.32
C ASN A 200 0.50 0.36 -1.51
N HIS A 201 0.74 -0.86 -1.99
CA HIS A 201 0.30 -2.12 -1.36
C HIS A 201 1.45 -3.13 -1.17
N ASP A 202 1.10 -4.29 -0.61
CA ASP A 202 1.96 -5.46 -0.34
C ASP A 202 3.06 -5.29 0.73
N VAL A 203 2.99 -4.18 1.47
CA VAL A 203 3.85 -3.95 2.63
C VAL A 203 3.64 -5.07 3.65
N GLY A 204 4.72 -5.75 4.04
CA GLY A 204 4.70 -6.83 5.01
C GLY A 204 4.59 -8.23 4.40
N TYR A 205 4.48 -8.35 3.07
CA TYR A 205 4.55 -9.64 2.39
C TYR A 205 6.00 -10.15 2.33
N ILE A 206 6.14 -11.44 2.61
CA ILE A 206 7.38 -12.21 2.52
C ILE A 206 7.13 -13.44 1.64
N GLU A 207 8.17 -14.19 1.33
CA GLU A 207 8.07 -15.43 0.55
C GLU A 207 7.31 -15.19 -0.77
N HIS A 208 7.76 -14.20 -1.54
CA HIS A 208 7.20 -13.87 -2.85
C HIS A 208 5.66 -13.72 -2.84
N GLY A 209 5.11 -13.14 -1.77
CA GLY A 209 3.68 -12.89 -1.59
C GLY A 209 2.86 -14.07 -1.06
N ASN A 210 3.48 -15.21 -0.73
CA ASN A 210 2.78 -16.37 -0.17
C ASN A 210 2.52 -16.25 1.34
N THR A 211 3.28 -15.42 2.04
CA THR A 211 3.20 -15.28 3.50
C THR A 211 3.23 -13.79 3.88
N ALA A 212 2.57 -13.42 4.98
CA ALA A 212 2.68 -12.09 5.58
C ALA A 212 3.32 -12.19 6.97
N SER A 213 4.19 -11.23 7.33
CA SER A 213 4.75 -11.10 8.67
C SER A 213 4.36 -9.77 9.30
N LEU A 214 3.76 -9.83 10.49
CA LEU A 214 3.39 -8.64 11.24
C LEU A 214 4.63 -7.89 11.75
N GLU A 215 5.70 -8.61 12.10
CA GLU A 215 6.98 -8.02 12.49
C GLU A 215 7.60 -7.25 11.32
N TYR A 216 7.61 -7.84 10.13
CA TYR A 216 8.10 -7.17 8.94
C TYR A 216 7.24 -5.96 8.58
N LEU A 217 5.92 -6.06 8.70
CA LEU A 217 5.01 -4.92 8.52
C LEU A 217 5.32 -3.79 9.51
N ALA A 218 5.58 -4.11 10.78
CA ALA A 218 5.95 -3.12 11.79
C ALA A 218 7.30 -2.45 11.47
N ILE A 219 8.28 -3.20 10.96
CA ILE A 219 9.57 -2.66 10.50
C ILE A 219 9.37 -1.77 9.26
N CYS A 220 8.52 -2.18 8.33
CA CYS A 220 8.19 -1.40 7.15
C CYS A 220 7.52 -0.06 7.48
N ASP A 221 6.77 0.06 8.58
CA ASP A 221 6.22 1.35 9.05
C ASP A 221 7.34 2.38 9.31
N ASP A 222 8.43 1.94 9.95
CA ASP A 222 9.62 2.77 10.16
C ASP A 222 10.34 3.09 8.84
N MET A 223 10.47 2.12 7.92
CA MET A 223 11.05 2.34 6.59
C MET A 223 10.23 3.32 5.74
N ILE A 224 8.90 3.24 5.79
CA ILE A 224 7.99 4.20 5.16
C ILE A 224 8.19 5.59 5.79
N GLY A 225 8.37 5.67 7.11
CA GLY A 225 8.74 6.90 7.80
C GLY A 225 10.04 7.51 7.28
N MET A 226 11.06 6.68 7.06
CA MET A 226 12.33 7.10 6.44
C MET A 226 12.12 7.63 5.02
N ALA A 227 11.44 6.87 4.17
CA ALA A 227 11.18 7.26 2.79
C ALA A 227 10.40 8.58 2.72
N ARG A 228 9.37 8.76 3.56
CA ARG A 228 8.63 10.02 3.69
C ARG A 228 9.52 11.21 4.07
N LYS A 229 10.45 11.04 5.01
CA LYS A 229 11.41 12.09 5.37
C LYS A 229 12.39 12.40 4.24
N ILE A 230 12.79 11.40 3.47
CA ILE A 230 13.69 11.59 2.32
C ILE A 230 12.98 12.39 1.22
N VAL A 231 11.77 11.97 0.83
CA VAL A 231 11.02 12.63 -0.25
C VAL A 231 10.43 13.98 0.14
N SER A 232 10.35 14.33 1.44
CA SER A 232 9.96 15.68 1.86
C SER A 232 11.00 16.75 1.52
N GLY A 233 12.20 16.33 1.10
CA GLY A 233 13.27 17.23 0.67
C GLY A 233 13.82 18.11 1.79
N ILE A 234 14.55 19.15 1.39
CA ILE A 234 15.13 20.15 2.29
C ILE A 234 14.38 21.46 2.10
N LYS A 235 13.77 21.96 3.17
CA LYS A 235 13.13 23.28 3.17
C LYS A 235 14.23 24.35 3.13
N VAL A 236 14.14 25.27 2.17
CA VAL A 236 15.11 26.37 2.03
C VAL A 236 14.37 27.70 2.11
N ASP A 237 14.47 28.35 3.27
CA ASP A 237 14.04 29.72 3.52
C ASP A 237 14.98 30.42 4.51
N GLU A 238 14.68 31.67 4.87
CA GLU A 238 15.52 32.47 5.76
C GLU A 238 15.70 31.81 7.15
N GLU A 239 14.65 31.19 7.68
CA GLU A 239 14.66 30.52 8.99
C GLU A 239 15.44 29.21 8.96
N SER A 240 15.27 28.39 7.91
CA SER A 240 15.95 27.11 7.78
C SER A 240 17.43 27.25 7.41
N LEU A 241 17.81 28.36 6.76
CA LEU A 241 19.22 28.69 6.52
C LEU A 241 19.98 29.08 7.79
N ALA A 242 19.29 29.70 8.76
CA ALA A 242 19.83 30.03 10.09
C ALA A 242 21.17 30.79 10.09
N LEU A 243 21.38 31.68 9.11
CA LEU A 243 22.65 32.37 8.90
C LEU A 243 23.03 33.28 10.08
N ASP A 244 22.04 33.86 10.74
CA ASP A 244 22.18 34.67 11.96
C ASP A 244 22.67 33.84 13.16
N VAL A 245 22.12 32.65 13.34
CA VAL A 245 22.54 31.71 14.39
C VAL A 245 23.97 31.23 14.12
N ILE A 246 24.30 30.94 12.86
CA ILE A 246 25.65 30.55 12.45
C ILE A 246 26.67 31.65 12.77
N ASP A 247 26.37 32.90 12.41
CA ASP A 247 27.24 34.06 12.70
C ASP A 247 27.40 34.29 14.21
N LYS A 248 26.30 34.18 14.97
CA LYS A 248 26.29 34.32 16.43
C LYS A 248 27.15 33.27 17.14
N VAL A 249 27.03 31.99 16.77
CA VAL A 249 27.79 30.89 17.39
C VAL A 249 29.27 30.97 17.01
N GLY A 250 29.56 31.29 15.75
CA GLY A 250 30.90 31.52 15.25
C GLY A 250 31.81 30.29 15.22
N PRO A 251 33.07 30.45 14.76
CA PRO A 251 34.01 29.35 14.59
C PRO A 251 34.37 28.66 15.91
N GLY A 252 34.25 27.34 15.95
CA GLY A 252 34.60 26.51 17.11
C GLY A 252 33.54 26.45 18.22
N GLY A 253 32.39 27.12 18.04
CA GLY A 253 31.24 27.03 18.93
C GLY A 253 30.39 25.77 18.71
N HIS A 254 29.26 25.70 19.41
CA HIS A 254 28.27 24.62 19.26
C HIS A 254 26.83 25.15 19.35
N PHE A 255 25.90 24.49 18.66
CA PHE A 255 24.50 24.94 18.54
C PHE A 255 23.56 24.38 19.61
N LEU A 256 24.03 23.46 20.47
CA LEU A 256 23.18 22.73 21.43
C LEU A 256 22.34 23.63 22.35
N ALA A 257 22.88 24.79 22.73
CA ALA A 257 22.22 25.73 23.63
C ALA A 257 21.41 26.82 22.89
N GLU A 258 21.36 26.79 21.56
CA GLU A 258 20.64 27.79 20.77
C GLU A 258 19.13 27.50 20.74
N GLU A 259 18.33 28.56 20.88
CA GLU A 259 16.87 28.47 20.82
C GLU A 259 16.39 27.87 19.48
N HIS A 260 17.09 28.21 18.39
CA HIS A 260 16.86 27.64 17.06
C HIS A 260 16.93 26.10 17.08
N THR A 261 17.93 25.52 17.73
CA THR A 261 18.05 24.05 17.83
C THR A 261 16.87 23.46 18.59
N MET A 262 16.49 24.03 19.74
CA MET A 262 15.35 23.56 20.53
C MET A 262 14.02 23.66 19.75
N LYS A 263 13.86 24.70 18.93
CA LYS A 263 12.67 24.91 18.11
C LYS A 263 12.56 23.87 16.99
N HIS A 264 13.66 23.60 16.28
CA HIS A 264 13.61 22.86 15.02
C HIS A 264 13.99 21.38 15.11
N PHE A 265 14.68 20.91 16.15
CA PHE A 265 15.25 19.55 16.14
C PHE A 265 14.20 18.44 15.93
N LYS A 266 13.00 18.57 16.49
CA LYS A 266 11.89 17.60 16.32
C LYS A 266 11.19 17.69 14.98
N GLU A 267 11.27 18.85 14.33
CA GLU A 267 10.68 19.08 13.00
C GLU A 267 11.64 18.59 11.91
N GLU A 268 12.93 18.88 12.07
CA GLU A 268 13.96 18.53 11.10
C GLU A 268 14.47 17.10 11.21
N THR A 269 14.39 16.48 12.39
CA THR A 269 14.90 15.12 12.62
C THR A 269 13.76 14.10 12.66
N TRP A 270 13.86 13.08 11.80
CA TRP A 270 13.01 11.90 11.93
C TRP A 270 13.52 10.98 13.05
N TYR A 271 12.60 10.61 13.94
CA TYR A 271 12.84 9.69 15.04
C TYR A 271 12.16 8.34 14.77
N PRO A 272 12.95 7.26 14.63
CA PRO A 272 12.41 5.90 14.46
C PRO A 272 11.65 5.40 15.70
N ARG A 273 10.74 4.45 15.50
CA ARG A 273 10.09 3.70 16.58
C ARG A 273 10.86 2.42 16.92
N LEU A 274 11.39 1.73 15.91
CA LEU A 274 12.05 0.44 16.02
C LEU A 274 13.55 0.49 15.74
N PHE A 275 14.03 1.38 14.87
CA PHE A 275 15.47 1.58 14.72
C PHE A 275 16.06 2.34 15.91
N VAL A 276 17.23 1.92 16.40
CA VAL A 276 17.86 2.52 17.59
C VAL A 276 19.14 3.25 17.20
N ARG A 277 19.30 4.49 17.67
CA ARG A 277 20.50 5.32 17.52
C ARG A 277 21.14 5.53 18.89
N GLN A 278 21.59 4.44 19.51
CA GLN A 278 22.14 4.44 20.85
C GLN A 278 23.56 3.85 20.88
N ILE A 279 24.34 4.26 21.88
CA ILE A 279 25.65 3.65 22.14
C ILE A 279 25.50 2.20 22.61
N TYR A 280 26.56 1.42 22.44
CA TYR A 280 26.55 -0.01 22.71
C TYR A 280 26.20 -0.33 24.16
N GLU A 281 26.75 0.41 25.12
CA GLU A 281 26.56 0.18 26.54
C GLU A 281 25.08 0.27 26.95
N ASN A 282 24.35 1.25 26.39
CA ASN A 282 22.92 1.40 26.64
C ASN A 282 22.12 0.29 25.95
N TRP A 283 22.44 -0.05 24.70
CA TRP A 283 21.78 -1.17 24.00
C TRP A 283 21.96 -2.50 24.72
N ALA A 284 23.16 -2.76 25.23
CA ALA A 284 23.46 -3.95 25.99
C ALA A 284 22.72 -3.97 27.34
N ALA A 285 22.62 -2.83 28.02
CA ALA A 285 21.86 -2.69 29.25
C ALA A 285 20.34 -2.89 29.04
N ASP A 286 19.82 -2.51 27.87
CA ASP A 286 18.42 -2.69 27.46
C ASP A 286 18.11 -4.11 26.93
N GLY A 287 19.01 -5.06 27.14
CA GLY A 287 18.82 -6.48 26.83
C GLY A 287 19.29 -6.91 25.44
N SER A 288 20.08 -6.09 24.74
CA SER A 288 20.69 -6.45 23.45
C SER A 288 19.69 -6.90 22.38
N LYS A 289 18.48 -6.32 22.40
CA LYS A 289 17.39 -6.73 21.51
C LYS A 289 17.74 -6.49 20.05
N THR A 290 17.44 -7.45 19.20
CA THR A 290 17.52 -7.31 17.75
C THR A 290 16.38 -6.42 17.21
N LEU A 291 16.43 -6.06 15.93
CA LEU A 291 15.31 -5.36 15.30
C LEU A 291 14.03 -6.21 15.31
N PHE A 292 14.16 -7.52 15.06
CA PHE A 292 13.04 -8.45 15.07
C PHE A 292 12.39 -8.52 16.45
N ASP A 293 13.18 -8.63 17.53
CA ASP A 293 12.64 -8.68 18.90
C ASP A 293 11.79 -7.44 19.21
N ARG A 294 12.29 -6.24 18.86
CA ARG A 294 11.54 -4.99 19.06
C ARG A 294 10.28 -4.92 18.20
N ALA A 295 10.33 -5.42 16.97
CA ALA A 295 9.18 -5.47 16.09
C ALA A 295 8.11 -6.43 16.63
N ASN A 296 8.50 -7.60 17.12
CA ASN A 296 7.59 -8.57 17.73
C ASN A 296 6.93 -8.02 19.00
N GLU A 297 7.70 -7.39 19.88
CA GLU A 297 7.16 -6.71 21.07
C GLU A 297 6.13 -5.63 20.69
N ARG A 298 6.43 -4.84 19.65
CA ARG A 298 5.49 -3.82 19.15
C ARG A 298 4.22 -4.42 18.57
N VAL A 299 4.33 -5.53 17.83
CA VAL A 299 3.17 -6.24 17.28
C VAL A 299 2.28 -6.75 18.41
N ILE A 300 2.86 -7.42 19.41
CA ILE A 300 2.12 -7.92 20.58
C ILE A 300 1.40 -6.77 21.29
N ASP A 301 2.11 -5.66 21.56
CA ASP A 301 1.53 -4.48 22.18
C ASP A 301 0.33 -3.92 21.39
N ILE A 302 0.42 -3.82 20.05
CA ILE A 302 -0.70 -3.39 19.22
C ILE A 302 -1.88 -4.36 19.32
N LEU A 303 -1.62 -5.67 19.24
CA LEU A 303 -2.67 -6.68 19.28
C LEU A 303 -3.39 -6.74 20.63
N GLU A 304 -2.68 -6.47 21.72
CA GLU A 304 -3.25 -6.51 23.07
C GLU A 304 -3.97 -5.20 23.45
N ASN A 305 -3.51 -4.06 22.95
CA ASN A 305 -3.93 -2.74 23.43
C ASN A 305 -4.71 -1.89 22.42
N TYR A 306 -4.86 -2.30 21.16
CA TYR A 306 -5.63 -1.56 20.18
C TYR A 306 -7.15 -1.73 20.36
N GLU A 307 -7.85 -0.62 20.55
CA GLU A 307 -9.32 -0.57 20.60
C GLU A 307 -9.86 0.20 19.39
N PRO A 308 -10.60 -0.46 18.46
CA PRO A 308 -11.16 0.22 17.31
C PRO A 308 -12.37 1.08 17.69
N GLU A 309 -12.59 2.16 16.92
CA GLU A 309 -13.82 2.94 17.04
C GLU A 309 -15.01 2.10 16.55
N PRO A 310 -16.02 1.82 17.39
CA PRO A 310 -17.08 0.90 17.03
C PRO A 310 -18.09 1.54 16.07
N LEU A 311 -18.47 0.81 15.02
CA LEU A 311 -19.64 1.15 14.21
C LEU A 311 -20.93 1.08 15.05
N PRO A 312 -21.97 1.87 14.73
CA PRO A 312 -23.27 1.79 15.41
C PRO A 312 -23.84 0.37 15.40
N LYS A 313 -24.42 -0.07 16.53
CA LYS A 313 -24.92 -1.45 16.70
C LYS A 313 -25.96 -1.86 15.66
N ASP A 314 -26.79 -0.91 15.21
CA ASP A 314 -27.79 -1.17 14.18
C ASP A 314 -27.16 -1.38 12.80
N VAL A 315 -26.08 -0.66 12.47
CA VAL A 315 -25.28 -0.87 11.25
C VAL A 315 -24.63 -2.25 11.29
N GLN A 316 -24.01 -2.61 12.42
CA GLN A 316 -23.42 -3.95 12.60
C GLN A 316 -24.44 -5.07 12.39
N GLN A 317 -25.65 -4.92 12.93
CA GLN A 317 -26.71 -5.93 12.76
C GLN A 317 -27.17 -6.03 11.29
N LYS A 318 -27.39 -4.90 10.61
CA LYS A 318 -27.78 -4.90 9.19
C LYS A 318 -26.72 -5.53 8.29
N MET A 319 -25.43 -5.33 8.59
CA MET A 319 -24.34 -6.00 7.87
C MET A 319 -24.42 -7.53 8.04
N LYS A 320 -24.66 -8.02 9.26
CA LYS A 320 -24.85 -9.45 9.51
C LYS A 320 -26.04 -10.03 8.75
N ASP A 321 -27.12 -9.26 8.64
CA ASP A 321 -28.30 -9.68 7.87
C ASP A 321 -27.98 -9.81 6.37
N ILE A 322 -27.16 -8.91 5.79
CA ILE A 322 -26.66 -9.00 4.41
C ILE A 322 -25.84 -10.29 4.22
N ILE A 323 -24.92 -10.57 5.15
CA ILE A 323 -24.07 -11.76 5.12
C ILE A 323 -24.92 -13.03 5.18
N ALA A 324 -25.83 -13.13 6.14
CA ALA A 324 -26.72 -14.29 6.32
C ALA A 324 -27.63 -14.53 5.09
N ALA A 325 -28.09 -13.46 4.45
CA ALA A 325 -28.86 -13.54 3.21
C ALA A 325 -28.01 -14.08 2.05
N ALA A 326 -26.72 -13.71 1.98
CA ALA A 326 -25.78 -14.23 0.98
C ALA A 326 -25.48 -15.73 1.20
N GLU A 327 -25.27 -16.15 2.45
CA GLU A 327 -25.08 -17.58 2.79
C GLU A 327 -26.29 -18.43 2.42
N SER A 328 -27.50 -17.94 2.71
CA SER A 328 -28.74 -18.65 2.40
C SER A 328 -28.94 -18.91 0.89
N LYS A 329 -28.28 -18.13 0.02
CA LYS A 329 -28.30 -18.34 -1.43
C LYS A 329 -27.32 -19.40 -1.90
N LEU A 330 -26.25 -19.68 -1.15
CA LEU A 330 -25.29 -20.75 -1.46
C LEU A 330 -25.84 -22.15 -1.11
N ASN A 331 -26.72 -22.21 -0.13
CA ASN A 331 -27.33 -23.46 0.35
C ASN A 331 -28.55 -23.91 -0.49
N LYS A 332 -28.82 -23.26 -1.63
CA LYS A 332 -29.91 -23.56 -2.56
C LYS A 332 -29.33 -23.99 -3.91
#